data_AF-A0A2A4V653-F1
#
_entry.id   AF-A0A2A4V653-F1
#
_cell.length_a   1.000
_cell.length_b   1.000
_cell.length_c   1.000
_cell.angle_alpha   90.00
_cell.angle_beta   90.00
_cell.angle_gamma   90.00
#
_symmetry.space_group_name_H-M   'P 1'
#
loop_
_entity.id
_entity.type
_entity.pdbx_description
1 polymer ?
#
loop_
_entity_poly.entity_id
_entity_poly.type
_entity_poly.pdbx_seq_one_letter_code
_entity_poly.pdbx_strand_id
1 'polypeptide(L)'
;MQRKKSNNRNGRLANASEKKFHGWLKEQPCCWCGSEAGVIVDHAKGATFSHNKVHIGHRFCLCPCVECDTQKTIHGRRLGNESEKFAELDNQYRIAVGYSAGASSEEWWAIKEWGK
;
A
#
# COMPACT_ATOMS: atom_id res chain seq x y z
N MET A 1 -2.29 -17.37 -16.38
CA MET A 1 -1.10 -16.55 -16.70
C MET A 1 -0.21 -16.46 -15.47
N GLN A 2 0.99 -17.06 -15.50
CA GLN A 2 1.97 -16.92 -14.42
C GLN A 2 2.59 -15.51 -14.49
N ARG A 3 2.46 -14.69 -13.44
CA ARG A 3 3.16 -13.39 -13.38
C ARG A 3 4.66 -13.63 -13.35
N LYS A 4 5.37 -13.03 -14.32
CA LYS A 4 6.84 -13.06 -14.45
C LYS A 4 7.48 -12.53 -13.16
N LYS A 5 8.40 -13.28 -12.56
CA LYS A 5 9.17 -12.86 -11.38
C LYS A 5 9.93 -11.59 -11.75
N SER A 6 9.60 -10.45 -11.12
CA SER A 6 10.27 -9.18 -11.42
C SER A 6 11.76 -9.32 -11.10
N ASN A 7 12.59 -9.10 -12.12
CA ASN A 7 14.03 -9.20 -12.00
C ASN A 7 14.51 -7.98 -11.20
N ASN A 8 14.89 -8.17 -9.94
CA ASN A 8 15.14 -7.11 -8.96
C ASN A 8 16.48 -6.38 -9.19
N ARG A 9 16.84 -6.07 -10.43
CA ARG A 9 18.14 -5.44 -10.74
C ARG A 9 18.23 -3.97 -10.30
N ASN A 10 17.09 -3.28 -10.11
CA ASN A 10 17.07 -1.83 -9.85
C ASN A 10 16.20 -1.40 -8.64
N GLY A 11 15.73 -2.32 -7.79
CA GLY A 11 14.77 -2.01 -6.71
C GLY A 11 15.16 -2.57 -5.34
N ARG A 12 15.00 -1.78 -4.28
CA ARG A 12 15.07 -2.27 -2.90
C ARG A 12 13.96 -3.31 -2.69
N LEU A 13 14.25 -4.40 -1.97
CA LEU A 13 13.22 -5.36 -1.54
C LEU A 13 12.47 -4.84 -0.31
N ALA A 14 11.23 -5.27 -0.14
CA ALA A 14 10.48 -5.03 1.08
C ALA A 14 11.24 -5.57 2.31
N ASN A 15 11.42 -4.72 3.31
CA ASN A 15 12.01 -5.09 4.59
C ASN A 15 11.02 -5.91 5.45
N ALA A 16 11.46 -6.40 6.60
CA ALA A 16 10.62 -7.27 7.44
C ALA A 16 9.34 -6.58 7.94
N SER A 17 9.41 -5.28 8.23
CA SER A 17 8.28 -4.50 8.73
C SER A 17 7.26 -4.21 7.62
N GLU A 18 7.72 -3.93 6.40
CA GLU A 18 6.86 -3.77 5.22
C GLU A 18 6.16 -5.07 4.86
N LYS A 19 6.87 -6.20 4.93
CA LYS A 19 6.27 -7.53 4.71
C LYS A 19 5.19 -7.85 5.74
N LYS A 20 5.40 -7.49 7.02
CA LYS A 20 4.38 -7.65 8.07
C LYS A 20 3.15 -6.81 7.77
N PHE A 21 3.35 -5.55 7.34
CA PHE A 21 2.25 -4.69 6.92
C PHE A 21 1.49 -5.27 5.71
N HIS A 22 2.21 -5.78 4.70
CA HIS A 22 1.60 -6.47 3.54
C HIS A 22 0.80 -7.70 3.94
N GLY A 23 1.29 -8.48 4.92
CA GLY A 23 0.57 -9.62 5.46
C GLY A 23 -0.74 -9.18 6.09
N TRP A 24 -0.68 -8.20 6.97
CA TRP A 24 -1.87 -7.65 7.64
C TRP A 24 -2.89 -7.04 6.66
N LEU A 25 -2.43 -6.33 5.62
CA LEU A 25 -3.31 -5.76 4.59
C LEU A 25 -4.16 -6.80 3.87
N LYS A 26 -3.68 -8.04 3.71
CA LYS A 26 -4.45 -9.12 3.07
C LYS A 26 -5.58 -9.66 3.96
N GLU A 27 -5.50 -9.40 5.25
CA GLU A 27 -6.49 -9.83 6.25
C GLU A 27 -7.57 -8.75 6.46
N GLN A 28 -7.39 -7.55 5.88
CA GLN A 28 -8.35 -6.46 6.00
C GLN A 28 -9.42 -6.53 4.91
N PRO A 29 -10.62 -6.02 5.16
CA PRO A 29 -11.60 -5.77 4.10
C PRO A 29 -11.08 -4.70 3.12
N CYS A 30 -11.70 -4.66 1.95
CA CYS A 30 -11.38 -3.70 0.90
C CYS A 30 -11.44 -2.26 1.43
N CYS A 31 -10.33 -1.52 1.34
CA CYS A 31 -10.29 -0.13 1.86
C CYS A 31 -11.21 0.85 1.11
N TRP A 32 -11.77 0.44 -0.04
CA TRP A 32 -12.68 1.27 -0.84
C TRP A 32 -14.14 0.88 -0.69
N CYS A 33 -14.47 -0.41 -0.74
CA CYS A 33 -15.86 -0.88 -0.74
C CYS A 33 -16.23 -1.78 0.45
N GLY A 34 -15.28 -2.12 1.33
CA GLY A 34 -15.52 -2.96 2.50
C GLY A 34 -15.66 -4.47 2.23
N SER A 35 -15.51 -4.93 0.98
CA SER A 35 -15.56 -6.37 0.66
C SER A 35 -14.44 -7.16 1.35
N GLU A 36 -14.79 -8.24 2.04
CA GLU A 36 -13.83 -9.15 2.69
C GLU A 36 -13.20 -10.15 1.71
N ALA A 37 -13.77 -10.31 0.51
CA ALA A 37 -13.34 -11.31 -0.46
C ALA A 37 -12.41 -10.70 -1.53
N GLY A 38 -11.37 -11.46 -1.89
CA GLY A 38 -10.49 -11.13 -3.01
C GLY A 38 -9.65 -9.87 -2.77
N VAL A 39 -9.25 -9.61 -1.53
CA VAL A 39 -8.39 -8.48 -1.17
C VAL A 39 -6.95 -8.75 -1.59
N ILE A 40 -6.31 -7.74 -2.18
CA ILE A 40 -4.93 -7.78 -2.64
C ILE A 40 -4.11 -6.66 -2.01
N VAL A 41 -2.79 -6.77 -2.07
CA VAL A 41 -1.89 -5.66 -1.72
C VAL A 41 -1.58 -4.88 -2.99
N ASP A 42 -2.05 -3.64 -3.05
CA ASP A 42 -1.82 -2.73 -4.17
C ASP A 42 -0.87 -1.60 -3.76
N HIS A 43 0.13 -1.33 -4.60
CA HIS A 43 1.05 -0.22 -4.36
C HIS A 43 0.46 1.05 -4.99
N ALA A 44 0.33 2.13 -4.23
CA ALA A 44 -0.33 3.34 -4.73
C ALA A 44 0.32 3.88 -6.02
N LYS A 45 1.67 3.86 -6.10
CA LYS A 45 2.44 4.32 -7.28
C LYS A 45 3.57 3.37 -7.71
N GLY A 46 3.57 2.14 -7.19
CA GLY A 46 4.54 1.09 -7.52
C GLY A 46 5.57 0.83 -6.41
N ALA A 47 6.10 -0.40 -6.41
CA ALA A 47 6.96 -0.93 -5.34
C ALA A 47 8.32 -0.21 -5.18
N THR A 48 8.82 0.41 -6.25
CA THR A 48 10.10 1.13 -6.23
C THR A 48 9.95 2.64 -6.08
N PHE A 49 8.73 3.12 -5.80
CA PHE A 49 8.43 4.54 -5.77
C PHE A 49 9.16 5.26 -4.62
N SER A 50 9.69 6.44 -4.92
CA SER A 50 10.26 7.36 -3.95
C SER A 50 9.59 8.72 -4.09
N HIS A 51 9.34 9.38 -2.97
CA HIS A 51 8.81 10.74 -2.90
C HIS A 51 9.60 11.53 -1.86
N ASN A 52 9.90 12.80 -2.15
CA ASN A 52 10.76 13.65 -1.30
C ASN A 52 12.10 12.99 -0.94
N LYS A 53 12.69 12.26 -1.89
CA LYS A 53 13.93 11.46 -1.73
C LYS A 53 13.81 10.29 -0.74
N VAL A 54 12.62 10.04 -0.19
CA VAL A 54 12.31 8.91 0.68
C VAL A 54 11.69 7.79 -0.15
N HIS A 55 12.21 6.58 -0.01
CA HIS A 55 11.64 5.42 -0.68
C HIS A 55 10.43 4.93 0.09
N ILE A 56 9.24 5.09 -0.48
CA ILE A 56 7.96 4.77 0.17
C ILE A 56 7.20 3.66 -0.55
N GLY A 57 7.66 3.15 -1.69
CA GLY A 57 6.91 2.23 -2.55
C GLY A 57 6.34 1.03 -1.80
N HIS A 58 7.20 0.23 -1.16
CA HIS A 58 6.78 -0.94 -0.36
C HIS A 58 5.97 -0.57 0.89
N ARG A 59 6.06 0.66 1.39
CA ARG A 59 5.24 1.10 2.52
C ARG A 59 3.86 1.56 2.06
N PHE A 60 3.81 2.32 0.98
CA PHE A 60 2.63 3.02 0.50
C PHE A 60 1.74 2.09 -0.31
N CYS A 61 1.14 1.16 0.42
CA CYS A 61 0.27 0.11 -0.08
C CYS A 61 -1.13 0.23 0.53
N LEU A 62 -2.11 -0.21 -0.24
CA LEU A 62 -3.51 -0.30 0.13
C LEU A 62 -4.00 -1.74 0.00
N CYS A 63 -5.22 -1.99 0.48
CA CYS A 63 -5.90 -3.27 0.40
C CYS A 63 -7.20 -3.22 -0.44
N PRO A 64 -7.17 -2.94 -1.75
CA PRO A 64 -8.37 -3.04 -2.57
C PRO A 64 -8.77 -4.51 -2.80
N CYS A 65 -10.06 -4.77 -3.04
CA CYS A 65 -10.49 -6.01 -3.67
C CYS A 65 -10.16 -6.00 -5.17
N VAL A 66 -10.14 -7.18 -5.81
CA VAL A 66 -9.89 -7.32 -7.26
C VAL A 66 -10.78 -6.42 -8.11
N GLU A 67 -12.04 -6.22 -7.72
CA GLU A 67 -12.96 -5.37 -8.47
C GLU A 67 -12.56 -3.89 -8.40
N CYS A 68 -12.26 -3.38 -7.21
CA CYS A 68 -11.75 -2.02 -7.04
C CYS A 68 -10.40 -1.82 -7.74
N ASP A 69 -9.49 -2.80 -7.66
CA ASP A 69 -8.23 -2.76 -8.40
C ASP A 69 -8.48 -2.71 -9.92
N THR A 70 -9.48 -3.46 -10.42
CA THR A 70 -9.88 -3.46 -11.82
C THR A 70 -10.38 -2.09 -12.27
N GLN A 71 -11.21 -1.41 -11.46
CA GLN A 71 -11.66 -0.04 -11.74
C GLN A 71 -10.48 0.93 -11.88
N LYS A 72 -9.48 0.81 -11.01
CA LYS A 72 -8.26 1.63 -11.04
C LYS A 72 -7.38 1.32 -12.25
N THR A 73 -7.09 0.05 -12.49
CA THR A 73 -6.04 -0.40 -13.43
C THR A 73 -6.52 -0.53 -14.87
N ILE A 74 -7.75 -0.98 -15.10
CA ILE A 74 -8.31 -1.18 -16.44
C ILE A 74 -9.06 0.06 -16.89
N HIS A 75 -9.88 0.63 -16.01
CA HIS A 75 -10.76 1.75 -16.36
C HIS A 75 -10.15 3.12 -16.03
N GLY A 76 -8.98 3.17 -15.40
CA GLY A 76 -8.29 4.41 -15.04
C GLY A 76 -9.07 5.26 -14.02
N ARG A 77 -10.03 4.66 -13.30
CA ARG A 77 -10.90 5.37 -12.37
C ARG A 77 -10.19 5.58 -11.04
N ARG A 78 -10.10 6.85 -10.62
CA ARG A 78 -9.66 7.17 -9.26
C ARG A 78 -10.79 6.84 -8.27
N LEU A 79 -10.48 6.03 -7.26
CA LEU A 79 -11.45 5.60 -6.25
C LEU A 79 -11.49 6.50 -5.01
N GLY A 80 -10.47 7.32 -4.81
CA GLY A 80 -10.39 8.28 -3.72
C GLY A 80 -8.98 8.79 -3.53
N ASN A 81 -8.68 9.26 -2.31
CA ASN A 81 -7.35 9.71 -1.93
C ASN A 81 -6.57 8.58 -1.25
N GLU A 82 -5.52 8.10 -1.91
CA GLU A 82 -4.74 6.97 -1.45
C GLU A 82 -3.88 7.31 -0.22
N SER A 83 -3.43 8.55 -0.05
CA SER A 83 -2.66 8.95 1.15
C SER A 83 -3.53 8.98 2.40
N GLU A 84 -4.79 9.42 2.27
CA GLU A 84 -5.78 9.36 3.36
C GLU A 84 -6.12 7.92 3.73
N LYS A 85 -6.38 7.05 2.74
CA LYS A 85 -6.64 5.63 3.01
C LYS A 85 -5.44 4.90 3.60
N PHE A 86 -4.23 5.24 3.17
CA PHE A 86 -3.04 4.72 3.81
C PHE A 86 -2.95 5.17 5.28
N ALA A 87 -3.23 6.44 5.58
CA ALA A 87 -3.19 6.93 6.97
C ALA A 87 -4.23 6.24 7.87
N GLU A 88 -5.43 5.96 7.36
CA GLU A 88 -6.44 5.15 8.06
C GLU A 88 -5.92 3.74 8.35
N LEU A 89 -5.38 3.06 7.33
CA LEU A 89 -4.85 1.68 7.46
C LEU A 89 -3.63 1.61 8.38
N ASP A 90 -2.71 2.56 8.31
CA ASP A 90 -1.56 2.64 9.19
C ASP A 90 -2.00 2.85 10.65
N ASN A 91 -3.01 3.68 10.90
CA ASN A 91 -3.58 3.86 12.23
C ASN A 91 -4.25 2.57 12.74
N GLN A 92 -5.01 1.88 11.90
CA GLN A 92 -5.62 0.58 12.25
C GLN A 92 -4.56 -0.47 12.56
N TYR A 93 -3.51 -0.56 11.74
CA TYR A 93 -2.38 -1.46 11.98
C TYR A 93 -1.73 -1.17 13.33
N ARG A 94 -1.49 0.11 13.64
CA ARG A 94 -0.91 0.56 14.91
C ARG A 94 -1.72 0.09 16.12
N ILE A 95 -3.05 0.22 16.03
CA ILE A 95 -3.96 -0.22 17.08
C ILE A 95 -3.92 -1.75 17.21
N ALA A 96 -3.96 -2.47 16.10
CA ALA A 96 -4.02 -3.94 16.09
C ALA A 96 -2.74 -4.60 16.63
N VAL A 97 -1.56 -4.05 16.29
CA VAL A 97 -0.28 -4.69 16.57
C VAL A 97 0.43 -4.08 17.80
N GLY A 98 -0.05 -2.93 18.31
CA GLY A 98 0.50 -2.27 19.49
C GLY A 98 1.84 -1.55 19.25
N TYR A 99 2.32 -1.50 18.02
CA TYR A 99 3.48 -0.71 17.58
C TYR A 99 3.25 -0.12 16.19
N SER A 100 3.94 0.99 15.89
CA SER A 100 4.02 1.58 14.53
C SER A 100 4.30 0.50 13.50
N ALA A 101 3.63 0.52 12.34
CA ALA A 101 3.98 -0.32 11.20
C ALA A 101 5.44 -0.19 10.77
N GLY A 102 6.20 0.76 11.35
CA GLY A 102 7.58 1.02 11.06
C GLY A 102 7.73 1.98 9.90
N ALA A 103 6.68 2.74 9.56
CA ALA A 103 6.85 3.96 8.79
C ALA A 103 7.62 4.93 9.68
N SER A 104 8.84 5.26 9.25
CA SER A 104 9.60 6.38 9.79
C SER A 104 8.80 7.67 9.62
N SER A 105 9.11 8.69 10.43
CA SER A 105 8.47 10.00 10.31
C SER A 105 8.63 10.58 8.90
N GLU A 106 9.76 10.32 8.24
CA GLU A 106 10.04 10.75 6.87
C GLU A 106 9.15 10.06 5.84
N GLU A 107 8.96 8.73 5.94
CA GLU A 107 8.04 7.99 5.08
C GLU A 107 6.60 8.49 5.26
N TRP A 108 6.19 8.76 6.50
CA TRP A 108 4.85 9.24 6.79
C TRP A 108 4.60 10.63 6.20
N TRP A 109 5.54 11.55 6.34
CA TRP A 109 5.47 12.86 5.69
C TRP A 109 5.44 12.77 4.17
N ALA A 110 6.32 11.95 3.58
CA ALA A 110 6.36 11.74 2.14
C ALA A 110 5.03 11.15 1.61
N ILE A 111 4.38 10.25 2.35
CA ILE A 111 3.05 9.74 1.96
C ILE A 111 1.96 10.81 2.17
N LYS A 112 2.00 11.57 3.25
CA LYS A 112 1.00 12.60 3.56
C LYS A 112 1.01 13.78 2.58
N GLU A 113 2.17 14.11 2.02
CA GLU A 113 2.31 15.14 0.99
C GLU A 113 1.94 14.62 -0.41
N TRP A 114 1.91 13.30 -0.58
CA TRP A 114 1.51 12.72 -1.85
C TRP A 114 0.04 13.00 -2.16
N GLY A 115 -0.20 13.58 -3.34
CA GLY A 115 -1.54 13.89 -3.86
C GLY A 115 -2.13 15.22 -3.39
N LYS A 116 -1.33 16.06 -2.72
CA LYS A 116 -1.59 17.48 -2.46
C LYS A 116 -0.89 18.35 -3.49
#